data_AF-Q8C1A9-F1
#
_entry.id   AF-Q8C1A9-F1
#
_cell.length_a   1.000
_cell.length_b   1.000
_cell.length_c   1.000
_cell.angle_alpha   90.00
_cell.angle_beta   90.00
_cell.angle_gamma   90.00
#
_symmetry.space_group_name_H-M   'P 1'
#
loop_
_entity.id
_entity.type
_entity.pdbx_description
1 polymer ?
#
loop_
_entity_poly.entity_id
_entity_poly.type
_entity_poly.pdbx_seq_one_letter_code
_entity_poly.pdbx_strand_id
1 'polypeptide(L)'
;MGVSKLDILYRRLLLTKLFIRGWGRPEDLKRLFEFRKMIGNRERCQNLVSSDYPVHIDKVEEQSDCKILDGHFVSPMAHYVPGIMPIESVVARFQFIVPKEWNSRYRPVCIHLAGTGDHHYWRRRTLMARPMIKEARMASLLLENPYYGCRKPKDQVRSSLKNVSDLFVMGGALILESAALLHWLEREGYGPLGMTGISMGGHMASLAVSNWPKPMPLIPCLSWSTASGVFTTGVLSKSINWRELEKQYYTQTVYEEEIIHMLEYCGTDSFKMGHEFMNHLPSNADKLTNLNLVSRTLNLDMTDQVVSPKDAKCHKSGKTSISAPSNGQLLQDTAKMECLNQTLSTNKSWFASYNPQSFHLLNREQRRSNRQKESLIFMKGVMDECTHVANFSVPVDPSLIIVVQAKEDAYIPRTGVRSLQEIWPGCEIRYLEGGHISAYLFKQGLFRQAIYDAFERFLHKYAN
;
A
#
# COMPACT_ATOMS: atom_id res chain seq x y z
N MET A 1 -19.18 8.40 -0.78
CA MET A 1 -18.58 9.70 -0.42
C MET A 1 -17.63 10.12 -1.53
N GLY A 2 -17.51 11.42 -1.80
CA GLY A 2 -16.53 11.93 -2.77
C GLY A 2 -15.09 11.72 -2.29
N VAL A 3 -14.14 11.87 -3.21
CA VAL A 3 -12.70 11.92 -2.92
C VAL A 3 -12.21 13.37 -2.97
N SER A 4 -11.33 13.75 -2.05
CA SER A 4 -10.78 15.10 -1.97
C SER A 4 -10.01 15.48 -3.23
N LYS A 5 -10.44 16.57 -3.89
CA LYS A 5 -9.72 17.13 -5.05
C LYS A 5 -8.33 17.63 -4.67
N LEU A 6 -8.16 18.13 -3.44
CA LEU A 6 -6.86 18.60 -2.93
C LEU A 6 -5.87 17.43 -2.84
N ASP A 7 -6.30 16.26 -2.37
CA ASP A 7 -5.46 15.07 -2.28
C ASP A 7 -4.97 14.64 -3.67
N ILE A 8 -5.88 14.63 -4.65
CA ILE A 8 -5.56 14.30 -6.05
C ILE A 8 -4.57 15.31 -6.64
N LEU A 9 -4.82 16.61 -6.45
CA LEU A 9 -3.97 17.68 -6.96
C LEU A 9 -2.57 17.61 -6.33
N TYR A 10 -2.48 17.51 -5.01
CA TYR A 10 -1.21 17.43 -4.29
C TYR A 10 -0.38 16.23 -4.76
N ARG A 11 -1.00 15.07 -4.95
CA ARG A 11 -0.32 13.88 -5.46
C ARG A 11 0.17 14.05 -6.90
N ARG A 12 -0.58 14.73 -7.77
CA ARG A 12 -0.18 15.01 -9.16
C ARG A 12 1.07 15.91 -9.24
N LEU A 13 1.23 16.84 -8.29
CA LEU A 13 2.40 17.72 -8.24
C LEU A 13 3.68 17.00 -7.80
N LEU A 14 3.57 15.87 -7.11
CA LEU A 14 4.71 15.08 -6.67
C LEU A 14 5.14 14.09 -7.75
N LEU A 15 6.29 14.34 -8.36
CA LEU A 15 6.87 13.51 -9.44
C LEU A 15 7.63 12.26 -8.95
N THR A 16 7.80 12.11 -7.64
CA THR A 16 8.53 10.97 -7.06
C THR A 16 7.79 9.65 -7.28
N LYS A 17 8.55 8.60 -7.59
CA LYS A 17 8.07 7.24 -7.76
C LYS A 17 8.52 6.35 -6.61
N LEU A 18 7.67 5.41 -6.23
CA LEU A 18 7.94 4.37 -5.23
C LEU A 18 8.21 3.04 -5.93
N PHE A 19 8.96 2.17 -5.25
CA PHE A 19 9.28 0.81 -5.68
C PHE A 19 10.01 0.79 -7.04
N ILE A 20 10.95 1.73 -7.21
CA ILE A 20 11.67 1.95 -8.48
C ILE A 20 12.54 0.76 -8.91
N ARG A 21 12.88 -0.15 -8.00
CA ARG A 21 13.64 -1.39 -8.21
C ARG A 21 12.79 -2.66 -8.06
N GLY A 22 11.47 -2.53 -7.97
CA GLY A 22 10.53 -3.66 -7.98
C GLY A 22 10.13 -4.18 -6.59
N TRP A 23 9.94 -5.49 -6.48
CA TRP A 23 9.41 -6.17 -5.30
C TRP A 23 10.42 -6.29 -4.16
N GLY A 24 11.70 -6.45 -4.49
CA GLY A 24 12.76 -6.84 -3.56
C GLY A 24 13.46 -8.12 -4.04
N ARG A 25 14.35 -8.67 -3.21
CA ARG A 25 14.89 -10.01 -3.49
C ARG A 25 13.85 -11.05 -3.05
N PRO A 26 13.60 -12.11 -3.83
CA PRO A 26 12.70 -13.19 -3.44
C PRO A 26 13.02 -13.76 -2.06
N GLU A 27 14.30 -14.04 -1.78
CA GLU A 27 14.74 -14.57 -0.49
C GLU A 27 14.52 -13.61 0.68
N ASP A 28 14.64 -12.30 0.44
CA ASP A 28 14.34 -11.29 1.45
C ASP A 28 12.84 -11.25 1.77
N LEU A 29 11.97 -11.38 0.76
CA LEU A 29 10.52 -11.46 0.96
C LEU A 29 10.11 -12.71 1.75
N LYS A 30 10.66 -13.88 1.41
CA LYS A 30 10.41 -15.14 2.14
C LYS A 30 10.74 -14.98 3.62
N ARG A 31 11.94 -14.49 3.92
CA ARG A 31 12.40 -14.21 5.30
C ARG A 31 11.52 -13.19 6.02
N LEU A 32 11.08 -12.14 5.32
CA LEU A 32 10.19 -11.11 5.88
C LEU A 32 8.80 -11.68 6.21
N PHE A 33 8.25 -12.58 5.38
CA PHE A 33 6.94 -13.19 5.62
C PHE A 33 6.98 -14.21 6.76
N GLU A 34 8.03 -15.02 6.83
CA GLU A 34 8.29 -15.89 7.99
C GLU A 34 8.42 -15.07 9.29
N PHE A 35 9.17 -13.97 9.23
CA PHE A 35 9.32 -13.10 10.38
C PHE A 35 8.01 -12.38 10.76
N ARG A 36 7.21 -11.97 9.77
CA ARG A 36 5.87 -11.42 9.97
C ARG A 36 5.00 -12.38 10.77
N LYS A 37 4.99 -13.68 10.45
CA LYS A 37 4.25 -14.72 11.19
C LYS A 37 4.65 -14.80 12.66
N MET A 38 5.92 -14.52 12.96
CA MET A 38 6.42 -14.45 14.33
C MET A 38 5.96 -13.18 15.04
N ILE A 39 6.20 -12.00 14.45
CA ILE A 39 5.90 -10.72 15.08
C ILE A 39 4.41 -10.39 15.12
N GLY A 40 3.56 -10.96 14.25
CA GLY A 40 2.11 -10.73 14.26
C GLY A 40 1.37 -11.45 15.40
N ASN A 41 2.02 -12.41 16.04
CA ASN A 41 1.52 -13.07 17.23
C ASN A 41 2.13 -12.42 18.47
N ARG A 42 1.29 -11.75 19.28
CA ARG A 42 1.74 -11.05 20.49
C ARG A 42 2.48 -11.95 21.48
N GLU A 43 2.04 -13.20 21.67
CA GLU A 43 2.67 -14.12 22.62
C GLU A 43 4.12 -14.44 22.26
N ARG A 44 4.42 -14.48 20.96
CA ARG A 44 5.78 -14.63 20.43
C ARG A 44 6.51 -13.30 20.43
N CYS A 45 5.89 -12.25 19.89
CA CYS A 45 6.51 -10.94 19.69
C CYS A 45 6.96 -10.28 20.99
N GLN A 46 6.20 -10.42 22.09
CA GLN A 46 6.53 -9.81 23.38
C GLN A 46 7.86 -10.29 23.97
N ASN A 47 8.35 -11.46 23.52
CA ASN A 47 9.61 -12.06 23.99
C ASN A 47 10.82 -11.72 23.10
N LEU A 48 10.61 -10.97 22.00
CA LEU A 48 11.68 -10.63 21.05
C LEU A 48 12.47 -9.38 21.47
N VAL A 49 11.98 -8.61 22.43
CA VAL A 49 12.70 -7.44 22.94
C VAL A 49 12.70 -7.53 24.44
N SER A 50 13.90 -7.65 25.01
CA SER A 50 14.06 -7.77 26.46
C SER A 50 13.63 -6.48 27.17
N SER A 51 13.11 -6.61 28.39
CA SER A 51 12.72 -5.46 29.22
C SER A 51 13.89 -4.56 29.62
N ASP A 52 15.12 -5.07 29.52
CA ASP A 52 16.37 -4.36 29.77
C ASP A 52 17.11 -3.94 28.48
N TYR A 53 16.42 -3.94 27.32
CA TYR A 53 17.05 -3.62 26.03
C TYR A 53 17.82 -2.29 26.11
N PRO A 54 19.09 -2.24 25.66
CA PRO A 54 19.92 -1.06 25.74
C PRO A 54 19.37 0.11 24.93
N VAL A 55 19.15 1.25 25.60
CA VAL A 55 18.77 2.53 24.99
C VAL A 55 19.69 3.60 25.55
N HIS A 56 20.33 4.38 24.66
CA HIS A 56 21.32 5.38 25.01
C HIS A 56 20.79 6.78 24.77
N ILE A 57 21.11 7.69 25.68
CA ILE A 57 20.87 9.13 25.52
C ILE A 57 22.19 9.80 25.14
N ASP A 58 22.21 10.42 23.97
CA ASP A 58 23.38 11.06 23.37
C ASP A 58 23.54 12.50 23.83
N LYS A 59 22.41 13.20 23.97
CA LYS A 59 22.37 14.63 24.27
C LYS A 59 21.12 14.95 25.06
N VAL A 60 21.27 15.84 26.04
CA VAL A 60 20.17 16.47 26.75
C VAL A 60 20.27 17.98 26.56
N GLU A 61 19.18 18.59 26.12
CA GLU A 61 19.03 20.03 25.96
C GLU A 61 17.89 20.53 26.84
N GLU A 62 18.16 21.53 27.67
CA GLU A 62 17.12 22.17 28.47
C GLU A 62 16.54 23.39 27.76
N GLN A 63 15.21 23.47 27.70
CA GLN A 63 14.46 24.65 27.27
C GLN A 63 13.63 25.19 28.44
N SER A 64 12.91 26.29 28.25
CA SER A 64 12.14 26.94 29.33
C SER A 64 11.00 26.05 29.86
N ASP A 65 10.31 25.32 29.00
CA ASP A 65 9.13 24.50 29.32
C ASP A 65 9.40 22.98 29.33
N CYS A 66 10.48 22.54 28.69
CA CYS A 66 10.77 21.12 28.50
C CYS A 66 12.27 20.80 28.48
N LYS A 67 12.59 19.50 28.55
CA LYS A 67 13.88 18.92 28.20
C LYS A 67 13.74 18.13 26.90
N ILE A 68 14.76 18.20 26.06
CA ILE A 68 14.85 17.46 24.79
C ILE A 68 16.04 16.51 24.90
N LEU A 69 15.76 15.20 24.83
CA LEU A 69 16.75 14.15 24.87
C LEU A 69 16.86 13.53 23.47
N ASP A 70 18.04 13.55 22.88
CA ASP A 70 18.32 12.79 21.66
C ASP A 70 18.93 11.45 22.07
N GLY A 71 18.44 10.36 21.50
CA GLY A 71 18.89 9.03 21.87
C GLY A 71 18.90 8.06 20.69
N HIS A 72 19.58 6.94 20.91
CA HIS A 72 19.72 5.88 19.93
C HIS A 72 19.80 4.50 20.57
N PHE A 73 19.59 3.48 19.74
CA PHE A 73 19.80 2.08 20.07
C PHE A 73 19.94 1.27 18.77
N VAL A 74 20.48 0.06 18.87
CA VAL A 74 20.48 -0.87 17.73
C VAL A 74 19.05 -1.36 17.52
N SER A 75 18.53 -1.33 16.29
CA SER A 75 17.20 -1.84 16.00
C SER A 75 17.14 -3.35 16.29
N PRO A 76 16.20 -3.85 17.12
CA PRO A 76 16.14 -5.28 17.41
C PRO A 76 15.95 -6.14 16.15
N MET A 77 15.33 -5.59 15.09
CA MET A 77 15.18 -6.29 13.81
C MET A 77 16.52 -6.73 13.20
N ALA A 78 17.60 -6.00 13.46
CA ALA A 78 18.93 -6.35 12.98
C ALA A 78 19.45 -7.68 13.57
N HIS A 79 18.96 -8.08 14.76
CA HIS A 79 19.32 -9.35 15.39
C HIS A 79 18.56 -10.54 14.80
N TYR A 80 17.29 -10.35 14.43
CA TYR A 80 16.42 -11.44 13.99
C TYR A 80 16.45 -11.70 12.49
N VAL A 81 16.66 -10.65 11.69
CA VAL A 81 16.70 -10.76 10.22
C VAL A 81 17.97 -10.08 9.70
N PRO A 82 19.17 -10.65 9.98
CA PRO A 82 20.44 -9.99 9.68
C PRO A 82 20.59 -9.68 8.19
N GLY A 83 21.16 -8.52 7.88
CA GLY A 83 21.42 -8.07 6.50
C GLY A 83 20.19 -7.59 5.72
N ILE A 84 18.98 -7.60 6.30
CA ILE A 84 17.76 -7.11 5.63
C ILE A 84 17.65 -5.59 5.62
N MET A 85 18.17 -4.95 6.68
CA MET A 85 18.13 -3.50 6.84
C MET A 85 19.33 -2.87 6.14
N PRO A 86 19.16 -1.71 5.48
CA PRO A 86 20.30 -0.87 5.11
C PRO A 86 21.14 -0.53 6.34
N ILE A 87 22.46 -0.43 6.17
CA ILE A 87 23.40 -0.15 7.27
C ILE A 87 23.02 1.16 8.02
N GLU A 88 22.54 2.17 7.29
CA GLU A 88 22.11 3.45 7.87
C GLU A 88 20.86 3.32 8.74
N SER A 89 20.02 2.30 8.50
CA SER A 89 18.81 2.03 9.26
C SER A 89 19.03 1.12 10.46
N VAL A 90 20.21 0.50 10.63
CA VAL A 90 20.47 -0.42 11.76
C VAL A 90 20.37 0.30 13.11
N VAL A 91 20.84 1.55 13.19
CA VAL A 91 20.72 2.35 14.41
C VAL A 91 19.39 3.11 14.38
N ALA A 92 18.50 2.75 15.30
CA ALA A 92 17.30 3.50 15.57
C ALA A 92 17.65 4.79 16.31
N ARG A 93 16.99 5.89 15.93
CA ARG A 93 17.19 7.20 16.56
C ARG A 93 15.87 7.82 16.91
N PHE A 94 15.83 8.47 18.07
CA PHE A 94 14.64 9.12 18.56
C PHE A 94 14.97 10.43 19.25
N GLN A 95 13.93 11.23 19.42
CA GLN A 95 13.96 12.38 20.29
C GLN A 95 12.84 12.31 21.30
N PHE A 96 13.16 12.50 22.58
CA PHE A 96 12.21 12.48 23.68
C PHE A 96 12.07 13.87 24.29
N ILE A 97 10.85 14.41 24.26
CA ILE A 97 10.53 15.76 24.69
C ILE A 97 9.68 15.64 25.96
N VAL A 98 10.22 16.14 27.07
CA VAL A 98 9.71 15.89 28.42
C VAL A 98 9.37 17.22 29.10
N PRO A 99 8.17 17.41 29.66
CA PRO A 99 7.85 18.64 30.36
C PRO A 99 8.67 18.75 31.66
N LYS A 100 8.98 19.98 32.09
CA LYS A 100 9.66 20.21 33.38
C LYS A 100 8.77 19.95 34.58
N GLU A 101 7.46 20.07 34.41
CA GLU A 101 6.43 19.86 35.43
C GLU A 101 5.38 18.87 34.91
N TRP A 102 4.69 18.20 35.81
CA TRP A 102 3.61 17.26 35.50
C TRP A 102 2.31 17.69 36.18
N ASN A 103 1.17 17.40 35.55
CA ASN A 103 -0.15 17.74 36.11
C ASN A 103 -0.55 16.88 37.32
N SER A 104 0.11 15.74 37.53
CA SER A 104 -0.22 14.77 38.57
C SER A 104 0.98 13.88 38.89
N ARG A 105 0.77 12.81 39.69
CA ARG A 105 1.77 11.75 39.90
C ARG A 105 2.14 10.97 38.63
N TYR A 106 1.28 11.01 37.61
CA TYR A 106 1.51 10.33 36.34
C TYR A 106 2.42 11.15 35.44
N ARG A 107 3.25 10.44 34.67
CA ARG A 107 4.21 11.00 33.70
C ARG A 107 3.87 10.47 32.31
N PRO A 108 2.74 10.90 31.70
CA PRO A 108 2.24 10.32 30.46
C PRO A 108 3.18 10.59 29.29
N VAL A 109 3.41 9.55 28.47
CA VAL A 109 4.23 9.63 27.26
C VAL A 109 3.47 9.08 26.06
N CYS A 110 3.39 9.87 24.99
CA CYS A 110 2.90 9.41 23.70
C CYS A 110 4.07 9.19 22.72
N ILE A 111 4.23 7.97 22.20
CA ILE A 111 5.18 7.69 21.10
C ILE A 111 4.53 8.07 19.78
N HIS A 112 5.21 8.89 18.97
CA HIS A 112 4.74 9.34 17.66
C HIS A 112 5.56 8.69 16.54
N LEU A 113 4.93 7.82 15.76
CA LEU A 113 5.55 7.26 14.55
C LEU A 113 5.35 8.18 13.34
N ALA A 114 6.35 8.24 12.46
CA ALA A 114 6.41 9.22 11.39
C ALA A 114 5.53 8.82 10.19
N GLY A 115 4.82 9.79 9.62
CA GLY A 115 4.07 9.62 8.37
C GLY A 115 4.98 9.64 7.14
N THR A 116 4.43 9.38 5.96
CA THR A 116 5.25 9.26 4.74
C THR A 116 6.05 10.53 4.44
N GLY A 117 7.39 10.42 4.43
CA GLY A 117 8.30 11.53 4.16
C GLY A 117 8.51 12.51 5.31
N ASP A 118 8.02 12.21 6.51
CA ASP A 118 8.32 12.99 7.72
C ASP A 118 9.74 12.68 8.22
N HIS A 119 10.72 13.29 7.55
CA HIS A 119 12.13 13.18 7.89
C HIS A 119 12.47 13.94 9.18
N HIS A 120 13.33 13.37 10.02
CA HIS A 120 13.73 13.91 11.32
C HIS A 120 12.53 14.07 12.28
N TYR A 121 12.50 15.17 13.04
CA TYR A 121 11.55 15.36 14.14
C TYR A 121 10.74 16.64 14.06
N TRP A 122 11.15 17.60 13.22
CA TRP A 122 10.69 18.99 13.31
C TRP A 122 9.17 19.11 13.29
N ARG A 123 8.49 18.37 12.40
CA ARG A 123 7.05 18.47 12.23
C ARG A 123 6.30 17.94 13.44
N ARG A 124 6.63 16.72 13.89
CA ARG A 124 6.05 16.11 15.09
C ARG A 124 6.40 16.91 16.36
N ARG A 125 7.63 17.42 16.46
CA ARG A 125 8.06 18.32 17.55
C ARG A 125 7.18 19.57 17.60
N THR A 126 7.05 20.27 16.48
CA THR A 126 6.42 21.60 16.43
C THR A 126 4.90 21.52 16.53
N LEU A 127 4.27 20.56 15.83
CA LEU A 127 2.82 20.51 15.68
C LEU A 127 2.12 19.57 16.68
N MET A 128 2.85 18.64 17.30
CA MET A 128 2.31 17.69 18.28
C MET A 128 2.97 17.90 19.65
N ALA A 129 4.25 17.58 19.79
CA ALA A 129 4.92 17.52 21.09
C ALA A 129 4.88 18.85 21.85
N ARG A 130 5.30 19.96 21.24
CA ARG A 130 5.32 21.27 21.91
C ARG A 130 3.93 21.74 22.36
N PRO A 131 2.86 21.65 21.54
CA PRO A 131 1.51 21.87 22.02
C PRO A 131 1.11 20.93 23.16
N MET A 132 1.43 19.64 23.09
CA MET A 132 1.07 18.65 24.13
C MET A 132 1.73 18.92 25.49
N ILE A 133 2.95 19.47 25.48
CA ILE A 133 3.62 19.97 26.69
C ILE A 133 2.80 21.11 27.32
N LYS A 134 2.37 22.09 26.51
CA LYS A 134 1.64 23.27 27.00
C LYS A 134 0.20 22.97 27.40
N GLU A 135 -0.49 22.13 26.64
CA GLU A 135 -1.92 21.84 26.78
C GLU A 135 -2.17 20.81 27.89
N ALA A 136 -1.31 19.79 28.01
CA ALA A 136 -1.59 18.63 28.86
C ALA A 136 -0.41 18.20 29.75
N ARG A 137 0.73 18.91 29.71
CA ARG A 137 2.00 18.48 30.35
C ARG A 137 2.31 17.01 30.03
N MET A 138 2.13 16.63 28.76
CA MET A 138 2.37 15.27 28.28
C MET A 138 3.66 15.23 27.46
N ALA A 139 4.49 14.22 27.73
CA ALA A 139 5.73 14.02 26.99
C ALA A 139 5.48 13.30 25.65
N SER A 140 6.37 13.53 24.70
CA SER A 140 6.32 12.92 23.37
C SER A 140 7.66 12.29 23.02
N LEU A 141 7.63 11.03 22.59
CA LEU A 141 8.79 10.36 22.01
C LEU A 141 8.64 10.25 20.50
N LEU A 142 9.59 10.80 19.77
CA LEU A 142 9.57 10.93 18.32
C LEU A 142 10.60 9.96 17.71
N LEU A 143 10.16 8.78 17.28
CA LEU A 143 11.02 7.80 16.60
C LEU A 143 11.22 8.21 15.13
N GLU A 144 12.45 8.22 14.63
CA GLU A 144 12.71 8.39 13.19
C GLU A 144 12.61 7.04 12.49
N ASN A 145 11.74 6.93 11.48
CA ASN A 145 11.55 5.68 10.77
C ASN A 145 12.82 5.23 10.02
N PRO A 146 13.02 3.92 9.82
CA PRO A 146 13.93 3.41 8.81
C PRO A 146 13.70 4.12 7.47
N TYR A 147 14.76 4.27 6.67
CA TYR A 147 14.73 4.97 5.38
C TYR A 147 14.47 6.50 5.42
N TYR A 148 14.29 7.13 6.58
CA TYR A 148 14.05 8.59 6.71
C TYR A 148 15.22 9.32 7.39
N GLY A 149 15.35 10.62 7.10
CA GLY A 149 16.40 11.50 7.63
C GLY A 149 17.77 10.85 7.61
N CYS A 150 18.40 10.68 8.78
CA CYS A 150 19.73 10.09 8.83
C CYS A 150 19.74 8.56 8.65
N ARG A 151 18.59 7.90 8.77
CA ARG A 151 18.43 6.44 8.57
C ARG A 151 18.21 6.07 7.11
N LYS A 152 18.14 7.07 6.21
CA LYS A 152 17.94 6.89 4.77
C LYS A 152 19.22 6.41 4.08
N PRO A 153 19.15 5.37 3.20
CA PRO A 153 20.27 5.02 2.33
C PRO A 153 20.80 6.22 1.53
N LYS A 154 22.12 6.30 1.35
CA LYS A 154 22.78 7.44 0.67
C LYS A 154 22.21 7.74 -0.72
N ASP A 155 21.97 6.70 -1.52
CA ASP A 155 21.44 6.78 -2.89
C ASP A 155 19.90 6.82 -2.97
N GLN A 156 19.19 6.81 -1.84
CA GLN A 156 17.73 6.98 -1.84
C GLN A 156 17.35 8.46 -1.95
N VAL A 157 16.40 8.78 -2.85
CA VAL A 157 15.87 10.14 -3.02
C VAL A 157 14.61 10.32 -2.17
N ARG A 158 14.68 11.23 -1.20
CA ARG A 158 13.57 11.54 -0.27
C ARG A 158 13.04 10.24 0.39
N SER A 159 11.72 10.07 0.49
CA SER A 159 11.05 8.87 0.98
C SER A 159 10.73 7.83 -0.10
N SER A 160 11.40 7.91 -1.26
CA SER A 160 11.15 7.01 -2.39
C SER A 160 11.79 5.64 -2.12
N LEU A 161 11.05 4.75 -1.44
CA LEU A 161 11.48 3.37 -1.21
C LEU A 161 11.80 2.69 -2.54
N LYS A 162 12.88 1.89 -2.56
CA LYS A 162 13.38 1.28 -3.80
C LYS A 162 12.62 0.01 -4.12
N ASN A 163 12.31 -0.79 -3.12
CA ASN A 163 11.59 -2.05 -3.26
C ASN A 163 10.32 -2.06 -2.42
N VAL A 164 9.37 -2.92 -2.77
CA VAL A 164 8.21 -3.21 -1.91
C VAL A 164 8.66 -3.79 -0.57
N SER A 165 9.65 -4.69 -0.57
CA SER A 165 10.24 -5.26 0.66
C SER A 165 10.77 -4.21 1.64
N ASP A 166 11.26 -3.05 1.16
CA ASP A 166 11.76 -1.97 2.02
C ASP A 166 10.66 -1.46 2.97
N LEU A 167 9.40 -1.49 2.53
CA LEU A 167 8.26 -1.10 3.36
C LEU A 167 8.05 -2.09 4.52
N PHE A 168 8.24 -3.39 4.27
CA PHE A 168 8.07 -4.44 5.29
C PHE A 168 9.24 -4.47 6.26
N VAL A 169 10.46 -4.19 5.77
CA VAL A 169 11.62 -3.93 6.63
C VAL A 169 11.33 -2.77 7.57
N MET A 170 10.81 -1.65 7.04
CA MET A 170 10.43 -0.51 7.86
C MET A 170 9.39 -0.90 8.92
N GLY A 171 8.37 -1.66 8.55
CA GLY A 171 7.30 -2.07 9.46
C GLY A 171 7.78 -3.01 10.58
N GLY A 172 8.52 -4.06 10.25
CA GLY A 172 9.09 -4.98 11.24
C GLY A 172 10.01 -4.27 12.23
N ALA A 173 10.84 -3.35 11.73
CA ALA A 173 11.73 -2.55 12.56
C ALA A 173 10.93 -1.66 13.52
N LEU A 174 9.92 -0.94 13.02
CA LEU A 174 9.12 -0.04 13.85
C LEU A 174 8.32 -0.76 14.93
N ILE A 175 7.85 -1.99 14.69
CA ILE A 175 7.17 -2.80 15.71
C ILE A 175 8.13 -3.08 16.88
N LEU A 176 9.33 -3.58 16.59
CA LEU A 176 10.29 -3.96 17.63
C LEU A 176 10.98 -2.75 18.28
N GLU A 177 11.27 -1.71 17.50
CA GLU A 177 11.80 -0.44 18.02
C GLU A 177 10.82 0.22 18.99
N SER A 178 9.51 0.12 18.70
CA SER A 178 8.48 0.59 19.63
C SER A 178 8.48 -0.22 20.92
N ALA A 179 8.60 -1.56 20.86
CA ALA A 179 8.71 -2.40 22.04
C ALA A 179 9.95 -2.05 22.90
N ALA A 180 11.10 -1.80 22.28
CA ALA A 180 12.32 -1.39 22.98
C ALA A 180 12.12 -0.05 23.72
N LEU A 181 11.51 0.92 23.05
CA LEU A 181 11.21 2.22 23.63
C LEU A 181 10.14 2.15 24.73
N LEU A 182 9.13 1.31 24.59
CA LEU A 182 8.13 1.09 25.62
C LEU A 182 8.75 0.49 26.89
N HIS A 183 9.58 -0.54 26.76
CA HIS A 183 10.32 -1.11 27.89
C HIS A 183 11.24 -0.09 28.56
N TRP A 184 11.96 0.70 27.76
CA TRP A 184 12.81 1.77 28.28
C TRP A 184 12.00 2.82 29.05
N LEU A 185 10.89 3.30 28.49
CA LEU A 185 10.01 4.28 29.15
C LEU A 185 9.42 3.74 30.46
N GLU A 186 8.98 2.48 30.50
CA GLU A 186 8.48 1.85 31.74
C GLU A 186 9.58 1.78 32.80
N ARG A 187 10.80 1.40 32.41
CA ARG A 187 11.95 1.30 33.32
C ARG A 187 12.36 2.67 33.91
N GLU A 188 12.22 3.73 33.12
CA GLU A 188 12.48 5.12 33.55
C GLU A 188 11.31 5.74 34.34
N GLY A 189 10.28 4.96 34.65
CA GLY A 189 9.14 5.37 35.47
C GLY A 189 8.20 6.35 34.76
N TYR A 190 8.07 6.25 33.44
CA TYR A 190 7.06 6.97 32.68
C TYR A 190 5.78 6.14 32.54
N GLY A 191 4.63 6.80 32.60
CA GLY A 191 3.34 6.13 32.54
C GLY A 191 2.17 7.07 32.86
N PRO A 192 0.98 6.87 32.25
CA PRO A 192 0.68 5.83 31.26
C PRO A 192 1.40 6.08 29.91
N LEU A 193 1.60 5.01 29.16
CA LEU A 193 2.23 5.05 27.83
C LEU A 193 1.17 4.86 26.76
N GLY A 194 1.32 5.54 25.61
CA GLY A 194 0.43 5.39 24.46
C GLY A 194 1.15 5.63 23.15
N MET A 195 0.52 5.27 22.04
CA MET A 195 1.09 5.42 20.70
C MET A 195 0.15 6.14 19.74
N THR A 196 0.75 6.94 18.86
CA THR A 196 0.06 7.63 17.78
C THR A 196 0.94 7.69 16.55
N GLY A 197 0.32 8.07 15.44
CA GLY A 197 1.01 8.46 14.23
C GLY A 197 0.01 8.92 13.19
N ILE A 198 0.50 9.57 12.15
CA ILE A 198 -0.34 10.06 11.05
C ILE A 198 0.00 9.31 9.77
N SER A 199 -1.02 8.91 9.01
CA SER A 199 -0.86 8.18 7.75
C SER A 199 -0.13 6.86 7.99
N MET A 200 0.95 6.60 7.26
CA MET A 200 1.84 5.47 7.51
C MET A 200 2.23 5.32 8.99
N GLY A 201 2.48 6.41 9.72
CA GLY A 201 2.81 6.36 11.14
C GLY A 201 1.65 5.85 12.01
N GLY A 202 0.41 6.20 11.68
CA GLY A 202 -0.77 5.71 12.40
C GLY A 202 -1.00 4.22 12.17
N HIS A 203 -0.75 3.78 10.93
CA HIS A 203 -0.78 2.37 10.59
C HIS A 203 0.33 1.58 11.31
N MET A 204 1.56 2.09 11.35
CA MET A 204 2.66 1.43 12.09
C MET A 204 2.42 1.41 13.60
N ALA A 205 1.82 2.47 14.17
CA ALA A 205 1.48 2.51 15.58
C ALA A 205 0.44 1.42 15.92
N SER A 206 -0.48 1.17 15.00
CA SER A 206 -1.44 0.07 15.11
C SER A 206 -0.76 -1.29 15.18
N LEU A 207 0.17 -1.57 14.27
CA LEU A 207 0.91 -2.84 14.26
C LEU A 207 1.79 -3.01 15.50
N ALA A 208 2.41 -1.93 15.99
CA ALA A 208 3.22 -1.96 17.20
C ALA A 208 2.36 -2.30 18.44
N VAL A 209 1.24 -1.62 18.64
CA VAL A 209 0.35 -1.82 19.80
C VAL A 209 -0.34 -3.19 19.78
N SER A 210 -0.68 -3.71 18.60
CA SER A 210 -1.21 -5.08 18.45
C SER A 210 -0.33 -6.15 19.10
N ASN A 211 0.99 -5.91 19.12
CA ASN A 211 1.99 -6.82 19.64
C ASN A 211 2.48 -6.47 21.05
N TRP A 212 1.95 -5.41 21.67
CA TRP A 212 2.30 -5.04 23.04
C TRP A 212 1.43 -5.79 24.07
N PRO A 213 2.01 -6.37 25.14
CA PRO A 213 1.29 -7.24 26.08
C PRO A 213 0.44 -6.53 27.14
N LYS A 214 0.32 -5.20 27.11
CA LYS A 214 -0.45 -4.44 28.11
C LYS A 214 -1.51 -3.54 27.44
N PRO A 215 -2.60 -3.19 28.15
CA PRO A 215 -3.54 -2.17 27.70
C PRO A 215 -2.81 -0.86 27.38
N MET A 216 -3.16 -0.22 26.25
CA MET A 216 -2.44 0.96 25.78
C MET A 216 -3.35 1.87 24.93
N PRO A 217 -3.43 3.18 25.24
CA PRO A 217 -3.98 4.18 24.34
C PRO A 217 -3.32 4.13 22.95
N LEU A 218 -4.13 3.99 21.91
CA LEU A 218 -3.69 3.98 20.52
C LEU A 218 -4.54 4.95 19.70
N ILE A 219 -3.88 5.88 19.02
CA ILE A 219 -4.54 6.97 18.27
C ILE A 219 -3.99 7.03 16.85
N PRO A 220 -4.42 6.10 15.96
CA PRO A 220 -3.96 6.04 14.60
C PRO A 220 -4.74 7.07 13.77
N CYS A 221 -4.04 8.10 13.27
CA CYS A 221 -4.65 9.19 12.53
C CYS A 221 -4.45 9.00 11.03
N LEU A 222 -5.51 9.20 10.24
CA LEU A 222 -5.50 9.12 8.77
C LEU A 222 -4.93 7.79 8.26
N SER A 223 -5.32 6.70 8.89
CA SER A 223 -4.84 5.35 8.57
C SER A 223 -5.96 4.34 8.79
N TRP A 224 -5.82 3.16 8.21
CA TRP A 224 -6.86 2.13 8.25
C TRP A 224 -6.27 0.73 8.46
N SER A 225 -7.09 -0.29 8.21
CA SER A 225 -6.78 -1.69 8.49
C SER A 225 -5.72 -2.34 7.58
N THR A 226 -5.37 -1.76 6.43
CA THR A 226 -4.32 -2.29 5.53
C THR A 226 -3.73 -1.17 4.66
N ALA A 227 -2.48 -1.35 4.23
CA ALA A 227 -1.84 -0.49 3.23
C ALA A 227 -2.18 -0.90 1.79
N SER A 228 -2.81 -2.06 1.57
CA SER A 228 -3.11 -2.60 0.24
C SER A 228 -3.87 -1.61 -0.65
N GLY A 229 -4.96 -1.02 -0.15
CA GLY A 229 -5.73 0.00 -0.86
C GLY A 229 -4.91 1.25 -1.21
N VAL A 230 -3.96 1.63 -0.36
CA VAL A 230 -3.10 2.81 -0.56
C VAL A 230 -2.26 2.66 -1.83
N PHE A 231 -1.68 1.47 -2.05
CA PHE A 231 -0.78 1.21 -3.16
C PHE A 231 -1.48 0.69 -4.42
N THR A 232 -2.69 0.15 -4.32
CA THR A 232 -3.41 -0.43 -5.47
C THR A 232 -4.49 0.48 -6.04
N THR A 233 -5.19 1.26 -5.22
CA THR A 233 -6.38 2.02 -5.65
C THR A 233 -6.37 3.49 -5.22
N GLY A 234 -5.69 3.83 -4.13
CA GLY A 234 -5.55 5.19 -3.63
C GLY A 234 -4.71 6.07 -4.55
N VAL A 235 -4.67 7.39 -4.30
CA VAL A 235 -3.91 8.31 -5.16
C VAL A 235 -2.42 7.98 -5.21
N LEU A 236 -1.87 7.31 -4.18
CA LEU A 236 -0.49 6.85 -4.15
C LEU A 236 -0.20 5.74 -5.16
N SER A 237 -1.19 4.95 -5.61
CA SER A 237 -1.03 3.92 -6.64
C SER A 237 -0.46 4.46 -7.96
N LYS A 238 -0.74 5.74 -8.27
CA LYS A 238 -0.21 6.44 -9.45
C LYS A 238 1.29 6.76 -9.37
N SER A 239 1.86 6.70 -8.17
CA SER A 239 3.29 6.89 -7.93
C SER A 239 4.10 5.59 -7.96
N ILE A 240 3.44 4.44 -8.10
CA ILE A 240 4.12 3.14 -8.17
C ILE A 240 4.72 2.92 -9.56
N ASN A 241 5.94 2.38 -9.61
CA ASN A 241 6.57 1.95 -10.86
C ASN A 241 6.02 0.58 -11.33
N TRP A 242 4.75 0.54 -11.71
CA TRP A 242 4.06 -0.68 -12.14
C TRP A 242 4.76 -1.40 -13.30
N ARG A 243 5.37 -0.66 -14.23
CA ARG A 243 6.14 -1.26 -15.34
C ARG A 243 7.27 -2.15 -14.84
N GLU A 244 7.98 -1.73 -13.79
CA GLU A 244 9.08 -2.53 -13.21
C GLU A 244 8.54 -3.72 -12.43
N LEU A 245 7.49 -3.51 -11.62
CA LEU A 245 6.86 -4.58 -10.84
C LEU A 245 6.27 -5.68 -11.74
N GLU A 246 5.54 -5.29 -12.78
CA GLU A 246 5.00 -6.20 -13.79
C GLU A 246 6.13 -6.97 -14.46
N LYS A 247 7.16 -6.27 -14.98
CA LYS A 247 8.32 -6.91 -15.61
C LYS A 247 8.97 -7.93 -14.68
N GLN A 248 9.23 -7.56 -13.42
CA GLN A 248 9.90 -8.43 -12.47
C GLN A 248 9.04 -9.67 -12.13
N TYR A 249 7.74 -9.49 -11.92
CA TYR A 249 6.80 -10.58 -11.64
C TYR A 249 6.80 -11.63 -12.77
N TYR A 250 6.74 -11.21 -14.05
CA TYR A 250 6.72 -12.16 -15.18
C TYR A 250 8.08 -12.74 -15.56
N THR A 251 9.18 -12.07 -15.21
CA THR A 251 10.52 -12.55 -15.57
C THR A 251 11.13 -13.48 -14.54
N GLN A 252 10.58 -13.49 -13.31
CA GLN A 252 11.08 -14.30 -12.20
C GLN A 252 9.94 -15.15 -11.66
N THR A 253 9.87 -16.41 -12.09
CA THR A 253 8.75 -17.32 -11.79
C THR A 253 8.55 -17.56 -10.30
N VAL A 254 9.60 -17.42 -9.48
CA VAL A 254 9.58 -17.50 -8.01
C VAL A 254 8.46 -16.67 -7.34
N TYR A 255 8.05 -15.53 -7.93
CA TYR A 255 6.95 -14.74 -7.35
C TYR A 255 5.60 -15.46 -7.45
N GLU A 256 5.34 -16.09 -8.59
CA GLU A 256 4.11 -16.82 -8.90
C GLU A 256 4.16 -18.25 -8.36
N GLU A 257 5.31 -18.92 -8.42
CA GLU A 257 5.45 -20.34 -8.09
C GLU A 257 5.73 -20.60 -6.62
N GLU A 258 6.28 -19.63 -5.88
CA GLU A 258 6.69 -19.83 -4.47
C GLU A 258 6.10 -18.77 -3.55
N ILE A 259 6.38 -17.49 -3.81
CA ILE A 259 6.04 -16.40 -2.88
C ILE A 259 4.53 -16.27 -2.71
N ILE A 260 3.74 -16.45 -3.77
CA ILE A 260 2.28 -16.36 -3.71
C ILE A 260 1.68 -17.35 -2.71
N HIS A 261 2.29 -18.53 -2.55
CA HIS A 261 1.81 -19.59 -1.67
C HIS A 261 2.12 -19.34 -0.19
N MET A 262 2.99 -18.37 0.11
CA MET A 262 3.29 -17.98 1.49
C MET A 262 2.26 -17.00 2.09
N LEU A 263 1.46 -16.35 1.23
CA LEU A 263 0.58 -15.24 1.60
C LEU A 263 -0.68 -15.72 2.34
N GLU A 264 -0.95 -15.11 3.49
CA GLU A 264 -2.17 -15.29 4.27
C GLU A 264 -3.18 -14.19 3.93
N TYR A 265 -4.25 -14.55 3.24
CA TYR A 265 -5.33 -13.63 2.90
C TYR A 265 -6.34 -13.53 4.05
N CYS A 266 -6.40 -12.37 4.70
CA CYS A 266 -7.40 -12.04 5.74
C CYS A 266 -8.83 -11.77 5.20
N GLY A 267 -9.05 -11.97 3.90
CA GLY A 267 -10.39 -12.11 3.30
C GLY A 267 -10.56 -13.54 2.82
N THR A 268 -10.96 -14.43 3.73
CA THR A 268 -11.42 -15.78 3.39
C THR A 268 -12.42 -15.66 2.22
N ASP A 269 -12.11 -16.34 1.11
CA ASP A 269 -12.88 -16.44 -0.15
C ASP A 269 -12.82 -15.32 -1.22
N SER A 270 -11.89 -14.37 -1.21
CA SER A 270 -11.71 -13.50 -2.40
C SER A 270 -10.58 -13.94 -3.34
N PHE A 271 -9.44 -14.41 -2.80
CA PHE A 271 -8.28 -14.75 -3.63
C PHE A 271 -8.32 -16.19 -4.17
N LYS A 272 -8.57 -17.20 -3.31
CA LYS A 272 -8.83 -18.57 -3.79
C LYS A 272 -9.99 -18.59 -4.76
N MET A 273 -11.10 -17.92 -4.41
CA MET A 273 -12.25 -17.81 -5.29
C MET A 273 -11.95 -16.99 -6.54
N GLY A 274 -11.11 -15.94 -6.49
CA GLY A 274 -10.69 -15.18 -7.69
C GLY A 274 -9.76 -15.98 -8.63
N HIS A 275 -8.86 -16.79 -8.06
CA HIS A 275 -7.96 -17.67 -8.81
C HIS A 275 -8.69 -18.90 -9.35
N GLU A 276 -9.62 -19.49 -8.58
CA GLU A 276 -10.53 -20.55 -9.02
C GLU A 276 -11.55 -20.03 -10.06
N PHE A 277 -12.09 -18.83 -9.88
CA PHE A 277 -12.98 -18.17 -10.84
C PHE A 277 -12.27 -17.85 -12.16
N MET A 278 -11.00 -17.47 -12.12
CA MET A 278 -10.18 -17.34 -13.33
C MET A 278 -9.94 -18.68 -14.03
N ASN A 279 -9.69 -19.75 -13.27
CA ASN A 279 -9.51 -21.10 -13.82
C ASN A 279 -10.81 -21.70 -14.39
N HIS A 280 -11.98 -21.27 -13.91
CA HIS A 280 -13.29 -21.78 -14.34
C HIS A 280 -14.05 -20.87 -15.32
N LEU A 281 -13.44 -19.81 -15.86
CA LEU A 281 -14.09 -19.00 -16.89
C LEU A 281 -14.13 -19.78 -18.23
N PRO A 282 -15.31 -20.06 -18.82
CA PRO A 282 -15.38 -20.61 -20.18
C PRO A 282 -14.82 -19.60 -21.17
N SER A 283 -14.04 -20.06 -22.14
CA SER A 283 -13.31 -19.27 -23.14
C SER A 283 -14.17 -18.41 -24.10
N ASN A 284 -15.46 -18.21 -23.84
CA ASN A 284 -16.31 -17.30 -24.61
C ASN A 284 -16.25 -15.87 -24.08
N ALA A 285 -15.13 -15.20 -24.37
CA ALA A 285 -14.83 -13.83 -24.00
C ALA A 285 -15.54 -12.76 -24.88
N ASP A 286 -16.83 -12.92 -25.18
CA ASP A 286 -17.59 -12.00 -26.06
C ASP A 286 -18.54 -11.02 -25.34
N LYS A 287 -18.53 -10.94 -24.00
CA LYS A 287 -19.40 -9.99 -23.25
C LYS A 287 -18.67 -8.96 -22.38
N LEU A 288 -17.34 -8.85 -22.47
CA LEU A 288 -16.55 -7.86 -21.71
C LEU A 288 -16.31 -6.52 -22.45
N THR A 289 -16.95 -6.30 -23.60
CA THR A 289 -16.85 -5.07 -24.40
C THR A 289 -17.31 -3.80 -23.65
N ASN A 290 -18.16 -3.93 -22.62
CA ASN A 290 -18.66 -2.76 -21.87
C ASN A 290 -17.66 -2.13 -20.89
N LEU A 291 -16.64 -2.86 -20.41
CA LEU A 291 -15.62 -2.29 -19.53
C LEU A 291 -14.57 -1.47 -20.30
N ASN A 292 -14.35 -1.78 -21.58
CA ASN A 292 -13.46 -1.01 -22.45
C ASN A 292 -14.03 0.36 -22.84
N LEU A 293 -15.36 0.53 -22.80
CA LEU A 293 -15.99 1.83 -23.07
C LEU A 293 -15.65 2.85 -21.97
N VAL A 294 -15.64 2.42 -20.71
CA VAL A 294 -15.32 3.27 -19.54
C VAL A 294 -13.85 3.74 -19.57
N SER A 295 -12.94 2.86 -19.99
CA SER A 295 -11.51 3.19 -20.16
C SER A 295 -11.27 4.17 -21.32
N ARG A 296 -12.12 4.17 -22.35
CA ARG A 296 -12.03 5.12 -23.48
C ARG A 296 -12.64 6.48 -23.15
N THR A 297 -13.68 6.56 -22.32
CA THR A 297 -14.30 7.84 -21.95
C THR A 297 -13.40 8.73 -21.09
N LEU A 298 -12.43 8.12 -20.38
CA LEU A 298 -11.49 8.84 -19.51
C LEU A 298 -10.25 9.36 -20.25
N ASN A 299 -9.99 8.91 -21.48
CA ASN A 299 -8.89 9.41 -22.31
C ASN A 299 -9.45 10.35 -23.37
N LEU A 300 -9.72 11.59 -22.95
CA LEU A 300 -9.92 12.70 -23.87
C LEU A 300 -8.65 12.90 -24.71
N ASP A 301 -8.82 12.70 -26.02
CA ASP A 301 -7.87 13.01 -27.08
C ASP A 301 -7.20 14.37 -26.85
N MET A 302 -5.86 14.37 -26.78
CA MET A 302 -5.09 15.50 -27.28
C MET A 302 -4.84 15.24 -28.76
N THR A 303 -5.66 15.91 -29.55
CA THR A 303 -5.43 16.23 -30.96
C THR A 303 -3.99 16.65 -31.21
N ASP A 304 -3.33 15.99 -32.15
CA ASP A 304 -2.47 16.69 -33.10
C ASP A 304 -2.75 16.15 -34.50
N GLN A 305 -3.39 17.01 -35.29
CA GLN A 305 -3.58 16.86 -36.72
C GLN A 305 -2.22 17.12 -37.38
N VAL A 306 -1.68 16.15 -38.13
CA VAL A 306 -0.77 16.46 -39.23
C VAL A 306 -1.18 15.65 -40.46
N VAL A 307 -1.50 16.41 -41.49
CA VAL A 307 -2.09 16.03 -42.77
C VAL A 307 -1.07 15.31 -43.66
N SER A 308 -1.56 14.27 -44.34
CA SER A 308 -0.90 13.57 -45.45
C SER A 308 -1.02 14.36 -46.77
N PRO A 309 0.05 14.48 -47.57
CA PRO A 309 -0.05 14.80 -48.99
C PRO A 309 -0.16 13.50 -49.81
N LYS A 310 -1.17 13.51 -50.66
CA LYS A 310 -1.50 12.55 -51.71
C LYS A 310 -0.59 12.67 -52.95
N ASP A 311 -0.50 11.54 -53.64
CA ASP A 311 -0.42 11.33 -55.09
C ASP A 311 0.73 11.91 -55.93
N ALA A 312 1.58 11.01 -56.45
CA ALA A 312 2.22 11.17 -57.76
C ALA A 312 2.51 9.80 -58.44
N LYS A 313 1.68 9.51 -59.45
CA LYS A 313 1.88 8.76 -60.71
C LYS A 313 3.28 8.19 -61.03
N CYS A 314 3.34 6.99 -61.63
CA CYS A 314 3.56 6.80 -63.08
C CYS A 314 3.61 5.31 -63.51
N HIS A 315 3.18 5.09 -64.74
CA HIS A 315 2.98 3.86 -65.52
C HIS A 315 4.26 3.09 -65.92
N LYS A 316 4.09 1.79 -66.24
CA LYS A 316 4.56 1.03 -67.43
C LYS A 316 4.21 -0.45 -67.23
N SER A 317 4.02 -1.34 -68.21
CA SER A 317 3.52 -1.36 -69.59
C SER A 317 3.65 -2.82 -70.09
N GLY A 318 2.72 -3.31 -70.91
CA GLY A 318 2.87 -4.50 -71.79
C GLY A 318 2.20 -5.79 -71.25
N LYS A 319 1.03 -6.21 -71.74
CA LYS A 319 0.72 -6.93 -73.02
C LYS A 319 1.49 -8.25 -73.14
N THR A 320 0.85 -9.43 -73.21
CA THR A 320 0.34 -10.14 -74.42
C THR A 320 -0.35 -11.43 -73.88
N SER A 321 -1.66 -11.71 -73.97
CA SER A 321 -2.55 -12.20 -75.05
C SER A 321 -2.19 -13.55 -75.74
N ILE A 322 -3.25 -14.34 -76.05
CA ILE A 322 -3.35 -15.59 -76.86
C ILE A 322 -3.34 -16.87 -75.97
N SER A 323 -4.27 -17.84 -75.96
CA SER A 323 -5.23 -18.39 -76.95
C SER A 323 -6.32 -19.29 -76.29
N ALA A 324 -7.46 -19.42 -76.97
CA ALA A 324 -8.55 -20.41 -76.83
C ALA A 324 -8.23 -21.74 -77.59
N PRO A 325 -9.14 -22.71 -77.91
CA PRO A 325 -10.56 -22.87 -77.58
C PRO A 325 -11.07 -24.32 -77.27
N SER A 326 -12.36 -24.39 -76.91
CA SER A 326 -13.43 -25.41 -77.06
C SER A 326 -13.19 -26.81 -77.67
N ASN A 327 -13.82 -27.82 -77.04
CA ASN A 327 -14.51 -29.01 -77.61
C ASN A 327 -15.48 -29.51 -76.52
N GLY A 328 -16.80 -29.57 -76.71
CA GLY A 328 -17.57 -30.61 -77.42
C GLY A 328 -18.57 -31.21 -76.40
N GLN A 329 -19.87 -30.93 -76.50
CA GLN A 329 -20.91 -31.67 -77.25
C GLN A 329 -21.64 -32.73 -76.40
N LEU A 330 -22.98 -32.65 -76.41
CA LEU A 330 -23.93 -33.75 -76.68
C LEU A 330 -24.86 -34.27 -75.53
N LEU A 331 -26.19 -34.09 -75.75
CA LEU A 331 -27.38 -34.92 -75.39
C LEU A 331 -27.70 -35.20 -73.90
N GLN A 332 -28.92 -35.47 -73.45
CA GLN A 332 -30.33 -35.22 -73.83
C GLN A 332 -31.15 -35.72 -72.61
N ASP A 333 -32.25 -35.04 -72.30
CA ASP A 333 -33.48 -35.52 -71.64
C ASP A 333 -33.46 -36.72 -70.67
N THR A 334 -33.86 -36.48 -69.42
CA THR A 334 -35.15 -36.99 -68.89
C THR A 334 -35.42 -36.52 -67.47
N ALA A 335 -36.68 -36.14 -67.25
CA ALA A 335 -37.24 -35.75 -65.98
C ALA A 335 -37.21 -36.90 -64.95
N LYS A 336 -36.77 -36.60 -63.73
CA LYS A 336 -37.37 -37.13 -62.50
C LYS A 336 -37.04 -36.22 -61.32
N MET A 337 -38.13 -35.79 -60.71
CA MET A 337 -38.29 -35.05 -59.48
C MET A 337 -37.67 -35.81 -58.31
N GLU A 338 -37.32 -35.07 -57.24
CA GLU A 338 -36.96 -35.51 -55.88
C GLU A 338 -35.47 -35.52 -55.49
N CYS A 339 -35.14 -34.42 -54.79
CA CYS A 339 -34.44 -34.41 -53.50
C CYS A 339 -32.90 -34.50 -53.44
N LEU A 340 -32.37 -33.53 -52.68
CA LEU A 340 -31.07 -33.47 -51.99
C LEU A 340 -29.83 -32.97 -52.77
N ASN A 341 -29.46 -31.75 -52.38
CA ASN A 341 -28.12 -31.18 -52.32
C ASN A 341 -27.51 -30.69 -53.64
N GLN A 342 -27.84 -29.46 -54.02
CA GLN A 342 -26.86 -28.58 -54.65
C GLN A 342 -27.12 -27.11 -54.27
N THR A 343 -26.25 -26.64 -53.37
CA THR A 343 -25.57 -25.35 -53.47
C THR A 343 -26.46 -24.11 -53.58
N LEU A 344 -27.06 -23.72 -52.45
CA LEU A 344 -27.48 -22.34 -52.25
C LEU A 344 -26.22 -21.46 -52.25
N SER A 345 -25.97 -20.81 -53.39
CA SER A 345 -25.08 -19.66 -53.52
C SER A 345 -25.62 -18.52 -52.65
N THR A 346 -25.35 -18.57 -51.35
CA THR A 346 -25.47 -17.40 -50.49
C THR A 346 -24.18 -16.62 -50.58
N ASN A 347 -24.28 -15.46 -51.22
CA ASN A 347 -23.35 -14.34 -51.22
C ASN A 347 -22.52 -14.23 -49.93
N LYS A 348 -21.36 -14.89 -49.90
CA LYS A 348 -20.29 -14.65 -48.93
C LYS A 348 -19.32 -13.64 -49.53
N SER A 349 -19.62 -12.35 -49.41
CA SER A 349 -18.61 -11.31 -49.69
C SER A 349 -18.48 -10.23 -48.62
N TRP A 350 -19.14 -10.36 -47.45
CA TRP A 350 -19.03 -9.37 -46.37
C TRP A 350 -18.20 -9.80 -45.15
N PHE A 351 -17.42 -10.88 -45.26
CA PHE A 351 -16.42 -11.23 -44.23
C PHE A 351 -15.12 -11.72 -44.86
N ALA A 352 -14.38 -10.82 -45.51
CA ALA A 352 -13.01 -11.07 -45.93
C ALA A 352 -12.15 -9.81 -45.72
N SER A 353 -12.02 -9.39 -44.46
CA SER A 353 -10.93 -8.54 -43.99
C SER A 353 -10.85 -8.64 -42.45
N TYR A 354 -10.76 -9.86 -41.93
CA TYR A 354 -10.24 -10.05 -40.58
C TYR A 354 -8.73 -10.00 -40.69
N ASN A 355 -8.16 -8.82 -40.48
CA ASN A 355 -6.72 -8.58 -40.57
C ASN A 355 -6.00 -9.38 -39.45
N PRO A 356 -5.03 -10.26 -39.75
CA PRO A 356 -4.26 -11.00 -38.73
C PRO A 356 -3.61 -10.08 -37.68
N GLN A 357 -3.31 -8.84 -38.05
CA GLN A 357 -2.78 -7.82 -37.14
C GLN A 357 -3.78 -7.44 -36.05
N SER A 358 -5.09 -7.40 -36.31
CA SER A 358 -6.08 -7.09 -35.27
C SER A 358 -6.18 -8.21 -34.25
N PHE A 359 -6.09 -9.47 -34.66
CA PHE A 359 -6.05 -10.60 -33.72
C PHE A 359 -4.77 -10.60 -32.87
N HIS A 360 -3.62 -10.31 -33.47
CA HIS A 360 -2.35 -10.16 -32.74
C HIS A 360 -2.37 -8.99 -31.75
N LEU A 361 -2.94 -7.84 -32.13
CA LEU A 361 -3.10 -6.68 -31.25
C LEU A 361 -4.06 -7.00 -30.10
N LEU A 362 -5.21 -7.60 -30.37
CA LEU A 362 -6.16 -8.03 -29.35
C LEU A 362 -5.54 -9.03 -28.37
N ASN A 363 -4.78 -10.02 -28.87
CA ASN A 363 -4.09 -10.99 -28.02
C ASN A 363 -2.99 -10.32 -27.19
N ARG A 364 -2.26 -9.35 -27.75
CA ARG A 364 -1.24 -8.59 -27.01
C ARG A 364 -1.85 -7.69 -25.94
N GLU A 365 -2.96 -7.01 -26.24
CA GLU A 365 -3.73 -6.21 -25.29
C GLU A 365 -4.31 -7.06 -24.17
N GLN A 366 -4.89 -8.21 -24.51
CA GLN A 366 -5.41 -9.16 -23.53
C GLN A 366 -4.31 -9.69 -22.62
N ARG A 367 -3.17 -10.12 -23.18
CA ARG A 367 -2.00 -10.55 -22.39
C ARG A 367 -1.50 -9.43 -21.49
N ARG A 368 -1.41 -8.19 -21.98
CA ARG A 368 -1.01 -7.05 -21.16
C ARG A 368 -2.02 -6.76 -20.04
N SER A 369 -3.31 -6.84 -20.32
CA SER A 369 -4.37 -6.65 -19.32
C SER A 369 -4.31 -7.72 -18.22
N ASN A 370 -4.13 -8.99 -18.59
CA ASN A 370 -3.94 -10.09 -17.63
C ASN A 370 -2.71 -9.84 -16.77
N ARG A 371 -1.60 -9.42 -17.39
CA ARG A 371 -0.36 -9.11 -16.68
C ARG A 371 -0.53 -8.03 -15.61
N GLN A 372 -1.29 -6.98 -15.93
CA GLN A 372 -1.56 -5.90 -15.00
C GLN A 372 -2.44 -6.35 -13.84
N LYS A 373 -3.44 -7.20 -14.11
CA LYS A 373 -4.34 -7.74 -13.10
C LYS A 373 -3.59 -8.63 -12.11
N GLU A 374 -2.81 -9.59 -12.60
CA GLU A 374 -2.03 -10.51 -11.78
C GLU A 374 -1.03 -9.77 -10.87
N SER A 375 -0.27 -8.81 -11.41
CA SER A 375 0.67 -8.02 -10.58
C SER A 375 -0.05 -7.12 -9.57
N LEU A 376 -1.25 -6.60 -9.89
CA LEU A 376 -2.07 -5.83 -8.94
C LEU A 376 -2.63 -6.72 -7.83
N ILE A 377 -3.08 -7.94 -8.16
CA ILE A 377 -3.55 -8.92 -7.19
C ILE A 377 -2.38 -9.36 -6.30
N PHE A 378 -1.20 -9.61 -6.89
CA PHE A 378 0.01 -9.93 -6.15
C PHE A 378 0.42 -8.79 -5.19
N MET A 379 0.38 -7.54 -5.65
CA MET A 379 0.58 -6.36 -4.78
C MET A 379 -0.38 -6.38 -3.59
N LYS A 380 -1.67 -6.64 -3.85
CA LYS A 380 -2.69 -6.70 -2.79
C LYS A 380 -2.35 -7.77 -1.77
N GLY A 381 -2.03 -8.99 -2.20
CA GLY A 381 -1.68 -10.09 -1.31
C GLY A 381 -0.42 -9.82 -0.49
N VAL A 382 0.66 -9.37 -1.14
CA VAL A 382 1.93 -9.06 -0.48
C VAL A 382 1.79 -7.89 0.51
N MET A 383 0.98 -6.89 0.19
CA MET A 383 0.66 -5.82 1.14
C MET A 383 -0.20 -6.32 2.30
N ASP A 384 -1.26 -7.07 2.04
CA ASP A 384 -2.14 -7.57 3.12
C ASP A 384 -1.39 -8.51 4.07
N GLU A 385 -0.53 -9.39 3.56
CA GLU A 385 0.34 -10.28 4.35
C GLU A 385 1.09 -9.51 5.46
N CYS A 386 1.74 -8.39 5.13
CA CYS A 386 2.56 -7.64 6.08
C CYS A 386 1.86 -6.46 6.75
N THR A 387 0.72 -5.99 6.23
CA THR A 387 0.12 -4.72 6.67
C THR A 387 -1.33 -4.87 7.13
N HIS A 388 -2.05 -5.93 6.78
CA HIS A 388 -3.42 -6.05 7.24
C HIS A 388 -3.45 -6.31 8.75
N VAL A 389 -4.02 -5.39 9.54
CA VAL A 389 -4.03 -5.47 11.01
C VAL A 389 -4.77 -6.68 11.59
N ALA A 390 -5.46 -7.46 10.77
CA ALA A 390 -6.14 -8.69 11.15
C ALA A 390 -5.19 -9.92 11.09
N ASN A 391 -4.06 -9.79 10.38
CA ASN A 391 -2.93 -10.74 10.47
C ASN A 391 -2.09 -10.53 11.75
N PHE A 392 -2.49 -9.58 12.59
CA PHE A 392 -1.85 -9.23 13.85
C PHE A 392 -2.83 -9.46 15.00
N SER A 393 -2.29 -9.62 16.20
CA SER A 393 -3.11 -9.82 17.39
C SER A 393 -3.95 -8.57 17.69
N VAL A 394 -5.18 -8.77 18.15
CA VAL A 394 -6.04 -7.67 18.60
C VAL A 394 -5.41 -7.02 19.84
N PRO A 395 -5.22 -5.68 19.91
CA PRO A 395 -4.71 -5.00 21.09
C PRO A 395 -5.42 -5.45 22.37
N VAL A 396 -4.72 -5.46 23.52
CA VAL A 396 -5.23 -6.02 24.77
C VAL A 396 -6.57 -5.40 25.19
N ASP A 397 -6.72 -4.08 24.98
CA ASP A 397 -7.98 -3.38 25.23
C ASP A 397 -8.32 -2.44 24.07
N PRO A 398 -9.13 -2.90 23.11
CA PRO A 398 -9.58 -2.07 21.99
C PRO A 398 -10.38 -0.82 22.39
N SER A 399 -10.96 -0.77 23.59
CA SER A 399 -11.75 0.40 24.04
C SER A 399 -10.90 1.65 24.29
N LEU A 400 -9.58 1.49 24.38
CA LEU A 400 -8.59 2.57 24.47
C LEU A 400 -8.18 3.13 23.11
N ILE A 401 -8.69 2.56 22.02
CA ILE A 401 -8.31 2.95 20.65
C ILE A 401 -9.28 4.01 20.13
N ILE A 402 -8.74 5.15 19.70
CA ILE A 402 -9.49 6.22 19.03
C ILE A 402 -8.89 6.46 17.65
N VAL A 403 -9.52 5.89 16.62
CA VAL A 403 -9.13 6.06 15.22
C VAL A 403 -9.63 7.41 14.72
N VAL A 404 -8.75 8.25 14.16
CA VAL A 404 -9.17 9.52 13.55
C VAL A 404 -9.04 9.44 12.05
N GLN A 405 -10.13 9.57 11.31
CA GLN A 405 -10.16 9.33 9.87
C GLN A 405 -10.85 10.44 9.09
N ALA A 406 -10.26 10.87 7.96
CA ALA A 406 -10.88 11.83 7.05
C ALA A 406 -11.97 11.14 6.19
N LYS A 407 -13.13 11.80 6.05
CA LYS A 407 -14.29 11.29 5.30
C LYS A 407 -13.97 11.13 3.82
N GLU A 408 -13.32 12.12 3.22
CA GLU A 408 -13.00 12.20 1.78
C GLU A 408 -11.53 11.84 1.47
N ASP A 409 -10.90 11.04 2.33
CA ASP A 409 -9.51 10.60 2.20
C ASP A 409 -9.29 9.84 0.87
N ALA A 410 -8.50 10.42 -0.03
CA ALA A 410 -8.17 9.79 -1.31
C ALA A 410 -6.86 8.96 -1.27
N TYR A 411 -6.10 9.06 -0.18
CA TYR A 411 -4.87 8.28 0.04
C TYR A 411 -5.16 6.92 0.65
N ILE A 412 -6.15 6.83 1.53
CA ILE A 412 -6.53 5.62 2.26
C ILE A 412 -7.97 5.21 1.89
N PRO A 413 -8.19 4.59 0.71
CA PRO A 413 -9.48 4.03 0.35
C PRO A 413 -9.92 2.97 1.36
N ARG A 414 -11.21 2.99 1.71
CA ARG A 414 -11.81 2.03 2.66
C ARG A 414 -12.82 1.06 2.01
N THR A 415 -13.11 1.24 0.72
CA THR A 415 -14.07 0.38 0.01
C THR A 415 -13.54 -1.03 -0.14
N GLY A 416 -14.35 -2.04 0.22
CA GLY A 416 -13.97 -3.45 0.09
C GLY A 416 -12.87 -3.90 1.06
N VAL A 417 -12.65 -3.15 2.14
CA VAL A 417 -11.69 -3.47 3.19
C VAL A 417 -12.45 -3.63 4.51
N ARG A 418 -12.11 -4.67 5.27
CA ARG A 418 -12.71 -4.93 6.59
C ARG A 418 -12.59 -3.72 7.51
N SER A 419 -13.67 -3.39 8.21
CA SER A 419 -13.72 -2.24 9.11
C SER A 419 -12.83 -2.46 10.34
N LEU A 420 -12.30 -1.38 10.92
CA LEU A 420 -11.52 -1.49 12.15
C LEU A 420 -12.37 -1.91 13.35
N GLN A 421 -13.65 -1.55 13.40
CA GLN A 421 -14.54 -2.02 14.49
C GLN A 421 -14.81 -3.53 14.44
N GLU A 422 -14.81 -4.15 13.26
CA GLU A 422 -14.91 -5.61 13.14
C GLU A 422 -13.63 -6.34 13.56
N ILE A 423 -12.47 -5.69 13.44
CA ILE A 423 -11.17 -6.30 13.81
C ILE A 423 -10.86 -6.02 15.28
N TRP A 424 -11.17 -4.82 15.76
CA TRP A 424 -10.96 -4.36 17.14
C TRP A 424 -12.31 -3.92 17.74
N PRO A 425 -13.14 -4.87 18.20
CA PRO A 425 -14.44 -4.55 18.78
C PRO A 425 -14.33 -3.60 19.96
N GLY A 426 -15.05 -2.48 19.91
CA GLY A 426 -15.03 -1.44 20.95
C GLY A 426 -14.11 -0.26 20.66
N CYS A 427 -13.31 -0.29 19.58
CA CYS A 427 -12.59 0.91 19.16
C CYS A 427 -13.55 2.02 18.68
N GLU A 428 -13.20 3.27 18.96
CA GLU A 428 -13.94 4.43 18.47
C GLU A 428 -13.38 4.91 17.14
N ILE A 429 -14.26 5.35 16.22
CA ILE A 429 -13.84 6.02 15.00
C ILE A 429 -14.42 7.43 14.95
N ARG A 430 -13.51 8.41 14.92
CA ARG A 430 -13.81 9.84 14.76
C ARG A 430 -13.60 10.24 13.32
N TYR A 431 -14.68 10.62 12.65
CA TYR A 431 -14.61 11.12 11.29
C TYR A 431 -14.39 12.63 11.25
N LEU A 432 -13.49 13.07 10.38
CA LEU A 432 -13.19 14.47 10.12
C LEU A 432 -13.65 14.86 8.71
N GLU A 433 -14.13 16.10 8.56
CA GLU A 433 -14.40 16.67 7.24
C GLU A 433 -13.11 16.91 6.44
N GLY A 434 -13.22 16.75 5.11
CA GLY A 434 -12.13 16.93 4.16
C GLY A 434 -11.36 15.65 3.83
N GLY A 435 -10.25 15.84 3.12
CA GLY A 435 -9.33 14.77 2.70
C GLY A 435 -8.11 14.61 3.58
N HIS A 436 -7.25 13.67 3.18
CA HIS A 436 -6.02 13.31 3.87
C HIS A 436 -5.10 14.52 4.06
N ILE A 437 -4.87 15.29 3.00
CA ILE A 437 -3.91 16.40 3.01
C ILE A 437 -4.45 17.58 3.82
N SER A 438 -5.73 17.93 3.65
CA SER A 438 -6.35 18.99 4.46
C SER A 438 -6.36 18.64 5.95
N ALA A 439 -6.65 17.39 6.29
CA ALA A 439 -6.60 16.93 7.68
C ALA A 439 -5.17 16.98 8.22
N TYR A 440 -4.22 16.42 7.47
CA TYR A 440 -2.79 16.43 7.78
C TYR A 440 -2.21 17.82 7.97
N LEU A 441 -2.71 18.85 7.28
CA LEU A 441 -2.23 20.23 7.39
C LEU A 441 -2.93 21.01 8.52
N PHE A 442 -4.23 20.82 8.70
CA PHE A 442 -5.03 21.76 9.49
C PHE A 442 -5.75 21.16 10.70
N LYS A 443 -5.70 19.84 10.92
CA LYS A 443 -6.50 19.16 11.97
C LYS A 443 -5.69 18.58 13.13
N GLN A 444 -4.44 19.04 13.31
CA GLN A 444 -3.53 18.58 14.37
C GLN A 444 -4.11 18.74 15.77
N GLY A 445 -4.87 19.80 16.02
CA GLY A 445 -5.57 19.98 17.31
C GLY A 445 -6.56 18.85 17.61
N LEU A 446 -7.25 18.32 16.60
CA LEU A 446 -8.18 17.21 16.76
C LEU A 446 -7.45 15.88 17.00
N PHE A 447 -6.26 15.71 16.41
CA PHE A 447 -5.40 14.56 16.70
C PHE A 447 -4.92 14.59 18.15
N ARG A 448 -4.51 15.76 18.66
CA ARG A 448 -4.14 15.93 20.07
C ARG A 448 -5.31 15.68 21.02
N GLN A 449 -6.49 16.20 20.70
CA GLN A 449 -7.69 15.92 21.51
C GLN A 449 -7.97 14.43 21.60
N ALA A 450 -7.88 13.69 20.49
CA ALA A 450 -8.05 12.24 20.51
C ALA A 450 -6.97 11.53 21.36
N ILE A 451 -5.73 12.03 21.37
CA ILE A 451 -4.68 11.53 22.29
C ILE A 451 -5.08 11.76 23.74
N TYR A 452 -5.51 12.96 24.11
CA TYR A 452 -5.90 13.25 25.49
C TYR A 452 -7.06 12.38 25.96
N ASP A 453 -8.11 12.27 25.14
CA ASP A 453 -9.29 11.45 25.47
C ASP A 453 -8.93 9.96 25.65
N ALA A 454 -8.03 9.42 24.82
CA ALA A 454 -7.60 8.03 24.94
C ALA A 454 -6.78 7.79 26.22
N PHE A 455 -5.94 8.74 26.62
CA PHE A 455 -5.19 8.68 27.88
C PHE A 455 -6.10 8.83 29.10
N GLU A 456 -7.11 9.70 29.04
CA GLU A 456 -8.12 9.83 30.09
C GLU A 456 -8.91 8.52 30.26
N ARG A 457 -9.30 7.85 29.17
CA ARG A 457 -9.92 6.51 29.22
C ARG A 457 -9.05 5.49 29.93
N PHE A 458 -7.75 5.48 29.65
CA PHE A 458 -6.82 4.59 30.32
C PHE A 458 -6.78 4.86 31.81
N LEU A 459 -6.63 6.14 32.21
CA LEU A 459 -6.57 6.50 33.62
C LEU A 459 -7.84 6.13 34.36
N HIS A 460 -9.01 6.41 33.77
CA HIS A 460 -10.30 6.04 34.36
C HIS A 460 -10.45 4.53 34.58
N LYS A 461 -9.93 3.71 33.68
CA LYS A 461 -10.12 2.25 33.68
C LYS A 461 -9.04 1.46 34.43
N TYR A 462 -7.80 1.94 34.43
CA TYR A 462 -6.64 1.17 34.90
C TYR A 462 -5.82 1.86 35.99
N ALA A 463 -6.05 3.15 36.28
CA ALA A 463 -5.24 3.89 37.24
C ALA A 463 -5.92 4.10 38.60
N ASN A 464 -7.16 3.62 38.74
CA ASN A 464 -7.95 3.60 39.97
C ASN A 464 -7.87 2.24 40.66
#